data_AF-A0A109V4U3-F1
#
_entry.id   AF-A0A109V4U3-F1
#
_cell.length_a   1.000
_cell.length_b   1.000
_cell.length_c   1.000
_cell.angle_alpha   90.00
_cell.angle_beta   90.00
_cell.angle_gamma   90.00
#
_symmetry.space_group_name_H-M   'P 1'
#
loop_
_entity.id
_entity.type
_entity.pdbx_description
1 polymer ?
#
loop_
_entity_poly.entity_id
_entity_poly.type
_entity_poly.pdbx_seq_one_letter_code
_entity_poly.pdbx_strand_id
1 'polypeptide(L)'
;MRLPLAALEGVEGRGPYRAYLQVTLWPGLKAEVRLSRLSRCPDRALCSRLERGDSWSSYVVTLYSQGEPFASVYVFPPWLRRS
;
A
#
# COMPACT_ATOMS: atom_id res chain seq x y z
N MET A 1 -3.50 -0.38 17.95
CA MET A 1 -2.48 0.07 16.99
C MET A 1 -3.20 0.71 15.81
N ARG A 2 -2.91 1.97 15.48
CA ARG A 2 -3.56 2.67 14.35
C ARG A 2 -2.94 2.19 13.03
N LEU A 3 -3.78 1.89 12.03
CA LEU A 3 -3.28 1.59 10.69
C LEU A 3 -2.74 2.88 10.04
N PRO A 4 -1.63 2.82 9.30
CA PRO A 4 -1.13 3.93 8.49
C PRO A 4 -2.21 4.49 7.57
N LEU A 5 -2.13 5.79 7.32
CA LEU A 5 -2.88 6.37 6.22
C LEU A 5 -2.18 5.98 4.92
N ALA A 6 -2.93 5.51 3.95
CA ALA A 6 -2.45 5.30 2.59
C ALA A 6 -3.32 6.12 1.64
N ALA A 7 -2.68 6.80 0.70
CA ALA A 7 -3.33 7.63 -0.30
C ALA A 7 -2.82 7.23 -1.70
N LEU A 8 -3.73 7.27 -2.67
CA LEU A 8 -3.42 7.13 -4.09
C LEU A 8 -3.16 8.54 -4.62
N GLU A 9 -1.91 8.86 -4.91
CA GLU A 9 -1.48 10.21 -5.33
C GLU A 9 -1.64 10.40 -6.84
N GLY A 10 -1.54 9.33 -7.62
CA GLY A 10 -1.67 9.40 -9.07
C GLY A 10 -1.70 8.04 -9.73
N VAL A 11 -2.29 8.03 -10.92
CA VAL A 11 -2.37 6.85 -11.80
C VAL A 11 -2.06 7.27 -13.21
N GLU A 12 -1.23 6.48 -13.89
CA GLU A 12 -0.83 6.74 -15.27
C GLU A 12 -1.08 5.53 -16.17
N GLY A 13 -1.30 5.84 -17.45
CA GLY A 13 -1.43 4.88 -18.54
C GLY A 13 -2.88 4.56 -18.92
N ARG A 14 -3.06 4.01 -20.12
CA ARG A 14 -4.30 3.35 -20.58
C ARG A 14 -4.18 1.82 -20.51
N GLY A 15 -3.31 1.35 -19.62
CA GLY A 15 -2.84 -0.03 -19.49
C GLY A 15 -1.45 -0.27 -20.09
N PRO A 16 -0.63 -1.18 -19.51
CA PRO A 16 -0.59 -1.53 -18.09
C PRO A 16 -0.42 -0.29 -17.21
N TYR A 17 -1.14 -0.22 -16.10
CA TYR A 17 -1.20 0.99 -15.29
C TYR A 17 0.03 1.11 -14.37
N ARG A 18 0.39 2.37 -14.08
CA ARG A 18 1.33 2.74 -13.02
C ARG A 18 0.57 3.52 -11.95
N ALA A 19 0.93 3.32 -10.69
CA ALA A 19 0.32 4.02 -9.58
C ALA A 19 1.35 4.50 -8.58
N TYR A 20 1.08 5.66 -8.01
CA TYR A 20 1.91 6.33 -7.01
C TYR A 20 1.12 6.39 -5.71
N LEU A 21 1.67 5.80 -4.65
CA LEU A 21 1.05 5.79 -3.34
C LEU A 21 1.91 6.55 -2.35
N GLN A 22 1.26 7.25 -1.42
CA GLN A 22 1.89 7.76 -0.22
C GLN A 22 1.35 7.01 0.99
N VAL A 23 2.24 6.39 1.78
CA VAL A 23 1.90 5.71 3.02
C VAL A 23 2.51 6.47 4.18
N THR A 24 1.66 6.98 5.09
CA THR A 24 2.10 7.72 6.28
C THR A 24 2.19 6.76 7.47
N LEU A 25 3.40 6.27 7.72
CA LEU A 25 3.76 5.37 8.81
C LEU A 25 3.96 6.15 10.11
N TRP A 26 3.62 5.55 11.25
CA TRP A 26 3.91 6.17 12.56
C TRP A 26 5.43 6.10 12.85
N PRO A 27 6.08 7.17 13.34
CA PRO A 27 5.53 8.48 13.74
C PRO A 27 5.68 9.55 12.64
N GLY A 28 4.80 9.53 11.63
CA GLY A 28 4.72 10.57 10.60
C GLY A 28 5.66 10.37 9.40
N LEU A 29 6.36 9.24 9.29
CA LEU A 29 7.20 8.94 8.13
C LEU A 29 6.33 8.75 6.88
N LYS A 30 6.57 9.54 5.83
CA LYS A 30 5.94 9.36 4.53
C LYS A 30 6.81 8.44 3.66
N ALA A 31 6.25 7.30 3.28
CA ALA A 31 6.87 6.37 2.35
C ALA A 31 6.17 6.47 1.00
N GLU A 32 6.93 6.78 -0.04
CA GLU A 32 6.46 6.76 -1.43
C GLU A 32 6.60 5.35 -2.00
N VAL A 33 5.53 4.86 -2.62
CA VAL A 33 5.52 3.54 -3.24
C VAL A 33 5.10 3.68 -4.70
N ARG A 34 5.95 3.20 -5.60
CA ARG A 34 5.70 3.20 -7.04
C ARG A 34 5.34 1.79 -7.48
N LEU A 35 4.17 1.64 -8.06
CA LEU A 35 3.68 0.39 -8.60
C LEU A 35 3.66 0.48 -10.12
N SER A 36 4.06 -0.60 -10.77
CA SER A 36 4.06 -0.70 -12.22
C SER A 36 3.37 -1.98 -12.65
N ARG A 37 2.90 -1.99 -13.90
CA ARG A 37 2.28 -3.17 -14.52
C ARG A 37 1.00 -3.65 -13.83
N LEU A 38 0.20 -2.72 -13.28
CA LEU A 38 -1.10 -3.05 -12.73
C LEU A 38 -2.08 -3.41 -13.86
N SER A 39 -2.83 -4.49 -13.66
CA SER A 39 -3.80 -5.02 -14.63
C SER A 39 -5.11 -4.21 -14.67
N ARG A 40 -5.38 -3.41 -13.63
CA ARG A 40 -6.56 -2.55 -13.51
C ARG A 40 -6.13 -1.13 -13.11
N CYS A 41 -6.96 -0.15 -13.44
CA CYS A 41 -6.77 1.24 -13.05
C CYS A 41 -7.22 1.40 -11.59
N PRO A 42 -6.34 1.65 -10.62
CA PRO A 42 -6.77 1.87 -9.25
C PRO A 42 -7.51 3.19 -9.09
N ASP A 43 -8.56 3.21 -8.28
CA ASP A 43 -9.26 4.45 -7.87
C ASP A 43 -9.05 4.79 -6.40
N ARG A 44 -8.62 3.82 -5.60
CA ARG A 44 -8.42 3.97 -4.16
C ARG A 44 -7.33 3.04 -3.67
N ALA A 45 -6.60 3.50 -2.65
CA ALA A 45 -5.67 2.72 -1.87
C ALA A 45 -5.97 2.93 -0.38
N LEU A 46 -5.91 1.88 0.43
CA LEU A 46 -6.06 1.98 1.88
C LEU A 46 -5.22 0.92 2.59
N CYS A 47 -4.67 1.28 3.75
CA CYS A 47 -4.07 0.27 4.63
C CYS A 47 -5.20 -0.56 5.25
N SER A 48 -5.33 -1.81 4.83
CA SER A 48 -6.44 -2.68 5.21
C SER A 48 -6.15 -3.47 6.48
N ARG A 49 -4.90 -3.88 6.69
CA ARG A 49 -4.50 -4.65 7.87
C ARG A 49 -3.01 -4.53 8.18
N LEU A 50 -2.66 -4.92 9.40
CA LEU A 50 -1.31 -5.28 9.79
C LEU A 50 -1.23 -6.81 9.75
N GLU A 51 -0.33 -7.34 8.93
CA GLU A 51 -0.06 -8.76 8.83
C GLU A 51 1.20 -9.09 9.61
N ARG A 52 1.15 -10.19 10.37
CA ARG A 52 2.24 -10.65 11.23
C ARG A 52 2.58 -12.09 10.88
N GLY A 53 3.83 -12.33 10.49
CA GLY A 53 4.42 -13.65 10.46
C GLY A 53 5.31 -13.88 11.68
N ASP A 54 5.99 -15.02 11.70
CA ASP A 54 6.85 -15.41 12.83
C ASP A 54 8.01 -14.43 13.05
N SER A 55 8.65 -13.98 11.97
CA SER A 55 9.84 -13.10 11.99
C SER A 55 9.63 -11.74 11.33
N TRP A 56 8.41 -11.43 10.89
CA TRP A 56 8.12 -10.19 10.17
C TRP A 56 6.75 -9.63 10.51
N SER A 57 6.61 -8.32 10.32
CA SER A 57 5.31 -7.66 10.33
C SER A 57 5.30 -6.62 9.22
N SER A 58 4.15 -6.49 8.56
CA SER A 58 3.98 -5.55 7.46
C SER A 58 2.58 -4.94 7.47
N TYR A 59 2.52 -3.70 7.01
CA TYR A 59 1.25 -3.08 6.69
C TYR A 59 0.84 -3.48 5.29
N VAL A 60 -0.40 -3.95 5.15
CA VAL A 60 -0.97 -4.34 3.87
C VAL A 60 -1.80 -3.17 3.34
N VAL A 61 -1.36 -2.60 2.23
CA VAL A 61 -2.11 -1.58 1.49
C VAL A 61 -2.82 -2.25 0.33
N THR A 62 -4.16 -2.22 0.36
CA THR A 62 -5.00 -2.82 -0.67
C THR A 62 -5.40 -1.75 -1.68
N LEU A 63 -5.22 -2.07 -2.96
CA LEU A 63 -5.68 -1.30 -4.10
C LEU A 63 -7.05 -1.77 -4.54
N TYR A 64 -7.92 -0.80 -4.84
CA TYR A 64 -9.27 -1.01 -5.31
C TYR A 64 -9.45 -0.42 -6.70
N SER A 65 -10.31 -1.07 -7.49
CA SER A 65 -10.76 -0.61 -8.80
C SER A 65 -12.25 -0.90 -8.89
N GLN A 66 -13.05 0.13 -9.14
CA GLN A 66 -14.51 0.10 -9.17
C GLN A 66 -15.12 -0.51 -7.91
N GLY A 67 -14.54 -0.17 -6.74
CA GLY A 67 -15.00 -0.67 -5.45
C GLY A 67 -14.47 -2.06 -5.05
N GLU A 68 -13.88 -2.81 -5.98
CA GLU A 68 -13.38 -4.16 -5.73
C GLU A 68 -11.87 -4.19 -5.46
N PRO A 69 -11.41 -4.94 -4.43
CA PRO A 69 -9.98 -5.12 -4.18
C PRO A 69 -9.36 -5.97 -5.29
N PHE A 70 -8.19 -5.58 -5.80
CA PHE A 70 -7.53 -6.34 -6.87
C PHE A 70 -6.03 -6.58 -6.66
N ALA A 71 -5.35 -5.77 -5.86
CA ALA A 71 -3.93 -5.93 -5.57
C ALA A 71 -3.63 -5.52 -4.12
N SER A 72 -2.55 -6.08 -3.56
CA SER A 72 -2.05 -5.70 -2.24
C SER A 72 -0.56 -5.41 -2.31
N VAL A 73 -0.14 -4.42 -1.52
CA VAL A 73 1.25 -4.01 -1.36
C VAL A 73 1.63 -4.19 0.09
N TYR A 74 2.75 -4.85 0.32
CA TYR A 74 3.28 -5.11 1.65
C TYR A 74 4.37 -4.08 1.96
N VAL A 75 4.13 -3.26 2.99
CA VAL A 75 5.08 -2.25 3.46
C VAL A 75 5.72 -2.77 4.74
N PHE A 76 7.05 -2.85 4.75
CA PHE A 76 7.85 -3.41 5.85
C PHE A 76 8.69 -2.32 6.53
N PRO A 77 8.12 -1.56 7.48
CA PRO A 77 8.90 -0.63 8.29
C PRO A 77 9.99 -1.36 9.09
N PRO A 78 11.20 -0.80 9.20
CA PRO A 78 12.31 -1.47 9.88
C PRO A 78 12.04 -1.73 11.37
N TRP A 79 11.26 -0.87 12.03
CA TRP A 79 10.88 -1.03 13.45
C TRP A 79 9.73 -2.02 13.69
N LEU A 80 9.13 -2.57 12.63
CA LEU A 80 8.10 -3.62 12.74
C LEU A 80 8.70 -5.03 12.74
N ARG A 81 10.02 -5.18 12.53
CA ARG A 81 10.69 -6.48 12.64
C ARG A 81 10.56 -6.98 14.09
N ARG A 82 10.05 -8.21 14.25
CA ARG A 82 10.16 -8.93 15.52
C ARG A 82 11.56 -9.51 15.59
N SER A 83 12.31 -9.09 16.60
CA SER A 83 13.57 -9.71 17.03
C SER A 83 13.32 -11.09 17.61
#